data_AF-A0A2E8E9J1-F1
#
_entry.id   AF-A0A2E8E9J1-F1
#
_cell.length_a   1.000
_cell.length_b   1.000
_cell.length_c   1.000
_cell.angle_alpha   90.00
_cell.angle_beta   90.00
_cell.angle_gamma   90.00
#
_symmetry.space_group_name_H-M   'P 1'
#
loop_
_entity.id
_entity.type
_entity.pdbx_description
1 polymer ?
#
loop_
_entity_poly.entity_id
_entity_poly.type
_entity_poly.pdbx_seq_one_letter_code
_entity_poly.pdbx_strand_id
1 'polypeptide(L)'
;MTFDPVRRHAEHAGFGDVPSDLIFDAERDRPSIVDAVERICPDIRQILAGLRQKLPVARTATEGVAGQFYRLPGHYRSLCCAIPDLADPDRLWEGDVITFKGTEPLLADFDDYLAWMMTARFRGSDLPIGLHFPLVVNVPPGAVPLDECDREQRMAAAVHERHLSVYGELAQAPVPLVIHRCSPKDTIRYVDALRRHLPPQAFDRVEARASAGCGVTVSYYPTAPIRVDDLRVLAATTPGIGIAAADGEDTIAAWCRLFARLLHLGFMPFAPWNKGRGSCVDPGNACIDGGFADLLMLVPFHSIPDDRWFRLSLLASVGMLRHTIAVFAASLRGAPPTRSDPLLEPLTQIFLQPRLLKQIETETPPNQRPDARLLSCVKLDTLDALLTAATADAPRDGPYAQGAGS
;
A
#
# COMPACT_ATOMS: atom_id res chain seq x y z
N MET A 1 -24.22 -26.65 5.97
CA MET A 1 -23.04 -26.21 5.20
C MET A 1 -22.90 -24.72 5.45
N THR A 2 -21.88 -24.30 6.17
CA THR A 2 -21.58 -22.89 6.37
C THR A 2 -21.08 -22.34 5.03
N PHE A 3 -21.81 -21.38 4.45
CA PHE A 3 -21.56 -20.83 3.11
C PHE A 3 -20.50 -19.71 3.15
N ASP A 4 -19.31 -19.93 2.61
CA ASP A 4 -18.25 -18.90 2.53
C ASP A 4 -18.83 -17.60 1.92
N PRO A 5 -18.83 -16.47 2.66
CA PRO A 5 -19.47 -15.25 2.20
C PRO A 5 -18.82 -14.72 0.92
N VAL A 6 -17.49 -14.78 0.80
CA VAL A 6 -16.76 -14.31 -0.39
C VAL A 6 -17.19 -15.08 -1.64
N ARG A 7 -17.25 -16.41 -1.55
CA ARG A 7 -17.70 -17.25 -2.66
C ARG A 7 -19.15 -16.99 -3.03
N ARG A 8 -20.06 -16.89 -2.06
CA ARG A 8 -21.46 -16.53 -2.30
C ARG A 8 -21.57 -15.19 -3.02
N HIS A 9 -20.80 -14.18 -2.60
CA HIS A 9 -20.78 -12.87 -3.26
C HIS A 9 -20.22 -12.96 -4.68
N ALA A 10 -19.21 -13.79 -4.90
CA ALA A 10 -18.61 -13.98 -6.22
C ALA A 10 -19.62 -14.65 -7.19
N GLU A 11 -20.34 -15.67 -6.72
CA GLU A 11 -21.40 -16.33 -7.48
C GLU A 11 -22.53 -15.35 -7.85
N HIS A 12 -22.98 -14.51 -6.90
CA HIS A 12 -23.98 -13.46 -7.17
C HIS A 12 -23.48 -12.38 -8.14
N ALA A 13 -22.20 -12.01 -8.08
CA ALA A 13 -21.57 -11.09 -9.01
C ALA A 13 -21.28 -11.72 -10.38
N GLY A 14 -21.53 -13.03 -10.54
CA GLY A 14 -21.28 -13.78 -11.76
C GLY A 14 -19.79 -13.92 -12.07
N PHE A 15 -18.93 -13.93 -11.05
CA PHE A 15 -17.49 -14.12 -11.17
C PHE A 15 -17.16 -15.57 -11.51
N GLY A 16 -16.01 -15.77 -12.15
CA GLY A 16 -15.42 -17.08 -12.33
C GLY A 16 -14.62 -17.50 -11.09
N ASP A 17 -14.08 -18.72 -11.14
CA ASP A 17 -13.15 -19.20 -10.14
C ASP A 17 -12.00 -20.01 -10.76
N VAL A 18 -10.87 -20.04 -10.07
CA VAL A 18 -9.76 -20.95 -10.36
C VAL A 18 -9.44 -21.81 -9.12
N PRO A 19 -9.01 -23.07 -9.30
CA PRO A 19 -8.55 -23.90 -8.18
C PRO A 19 -7.38 -23.22 -7.46
N SER A 20 -7.36 -23.26 -6.13
CA SER A 20 -6.33 -22.58 -5.36
C SER A 20 -4.99 -23.36 -5.32
N ASP A 21 -3.86 -22.68 -5.52
CA ASP A 21 -2.50 -23.17 -5.22
C ASP A 21 -1.86 -22.22 -4.20
N LEU A 22 -1.99 -22.52 -2.91
CA LEU A 22 -1.53 -21.64 -1.84
C LEU A 22 -0.06 -21.86 -1.50
N ILE A 23 0.72 -20.77 -1.48
CA ILE A 23 2.12 -20.79 -1.00
C ILE A 23 2.28 -20.16 0.39
N PHE A 24 1.25 -19.43 0.85
CA PHE A 24 1.13 -18.88 2.19
C PHE A 24 -0.33 -18.98 2.62
N ASP A 25 -0.53 -19.38 3.87
CA ASP A 25 -1.82 -19.53 4.52
C ASP A 25 -1.69 -19.07 5.97
N ALA A 26 -2.25 -17.92 6.32
CA ALA A 26 -2.09 -17.31 7.63
C ALA A 26 -2.60 -18.21 8.76
N GLU A 27 -3.63 -19.03 8.55
CA GLU A 27 -4.11 -19.92 9.63
C GLU A 27 -3.09 -21.02 9.94
N ARG A 28 -2.36 -21.49 8.93
CA ARG A 28 -1.29 -22.48 9.09
C ARG A 28 0.01 -21.84 9.56
N ASP A 29 0.39 -20.74 8.94
CA ASP A 29 1.74 -20.16 9.02
C ASP A 29 1.85 -19.12 10.15
N ARG A 30 0.74 -18.46 10.50
CA ARG A 30 0.64 -17.30 11.43
C ARG A 30 -0.69 -17.28 12.22
N PRO A 31 -1.06 -18.36 12.92
CA PRO A 31 -2.41 -18.53 13.50
C PRO A 31 -2.84 -17.40 14.45
N SER A 32 -1.89 -16.81 15.20
CA SER A 32 -2.16 -15.70 16.12
C SER A 32 -2.73 -14.46 15.42
N ILE A 33 -2.38 -14.22 14.15
CA ILE A 33 -2.95 -13.15 13.34
C ILE A 33 -4.41 -13.47 13.03
N VAL A 34 -4.71 -14.70 12.60
CA VAL A 34 -6.08 -15.14 12.29
C VAL A 34 -6.96 -15.09 13.54
N ASP A 35 -6.45 -15.52 14.69
CA ASP A 35 -7.15 -15.43 15.98
C ASP A 35 -7.47 -13.98 16.38
N ALA A 36 -6.65 -13.02 15.95
CA ALA A 36 -6.89 -11.60 16.19
C ALA A 36 -7.93 -11.04 15.22
N VAL A 37 -7.86 -11.40 13.94
CA VAL A 37 -8.87 -11.00 12.93
C VAL A 37 -10.24 -11.57 13.28
N GLU A 38 -10.32 -12.82 13.72
CA GLU A 38 -11.59 -13.50 14.06
C GLU A 38 -12.39 -12.78 15.17
N ARG A 39 -11.70 -12.05 16.06
CA ARG A 39 -12.37 -11.23 17.08
C ARG A 39 -13.09 -10.01 16.51
N ILE A 40 -12.70 -9.55 15.33
CA ILE A 40 -13.23 -8.36 14.66
C ILE A 40 -14.14 -8.78 13.49
N CYS A 41 -13.72 -9.80 12.73
CA CYS A 41 -14.43 -10.40 11.61
C CYS A 41 -14.65 -11.90 11.87
N PRO A 42 -15.79 -12.29 12.49
CA PRO A 42 -16.04 -13.68 12.90
C PRO A 42 -16.05 -14.71 11.74
N ASP A 43 -16.32 -14.27 10.52
CA ASP A 43 -16.39 -15.15 9.34
C ASP A 43 -15.01 -15.48 8.74
N ILE A 44 -13.91 -14.92 9.28
CA ILE A 44 -12.59 -15.00 8.63
C ILE A 44 -12.10 -16.43 8.38
N ARG A 45 -12.31 -17.37 9.31
CA ARG A 45 -11.89 -18.76 9.11
C ARG A 45 -12.66 -19.44 8.00
N GLN A 46 -13.94 -19.09 7.88
CA GLN A 46 -14.79 -19.61 6.83
C GLN A 46 -14.38 -19.07 5.46
N ILE A 47 -14.02 -17.78 5.41
CA ILE A 47 -13.43 -17.14 4.23
C ILE A 47 -12.13 -17.84 3.83
N LEU A 48 -11.21 -18.06 4.78
CA LEU A 48 -9.95 -18.78 4.53
C LEU A 48 -10.20 -20.20 4.02
N ALA A 49 -11.16 -20.93 4.60
CA ALA A 49 -11.54 -22.27 4.14
C ALA A 49 -12.06 -22.27 2.69
N GLY A 50 -12.80 -21.24 2.28
CA GLY A 50 -13.23 -21.04 0.90
C GLY A 50 -12.07 -20.74 -0.05
N LEU A 51 -11.18 -19.81 0.34
CA LEU A 51 -9.99 -19.41 -0.43
C LEU A 51 -8.97 -20.54 -0.63
N ARG A 52 -8.93 -21.52 0.28
CA ARG A 52 -8.16 -22.78 0.09
C ARG A 52 -8.67 -23.64 -1.04
N GLN A 53 -9.95 -23.55 -1.37
CA GLN A 53 -10.54 -24.34 -2.44
C GLN A 53 -10.41 -23.60 -3.77
N LYS A 54 -10.84 -22.34 -3.78
CA LYS A 54 -11.02 -21.57 -5.00
C LYS A 54 -10.72 -20.09 -4.79
N LEU A 55 -10.10 -19.47 -5.78
CA LEU A 55 -9.91 -18.03 -5.84
C LEU A 55 -10.97 -17.41 -6.76
N PRO A 56 -11.75 -16.41 -6.31
CA PRO A 56 -12.68 -15.70 -7.18
C PRO A 56 -11.93 -14.83 -8.20
N VAL A 57 -12.41 -14.85 -9.44
CA VAL A 57 -11.84 -14.06 -10.54
C VAL A 57 -12.96 -13.24 -11.19
N ALA A 58 -12.82 -11.92 -11.14
CA ALA A 58 -13.76 -11.00 -11.76
C ALA A 58 -13.82 -11.22 -13.29
N ARG A 59 -14.88 -10.73 -13.93
CA ARG A 59 -15.02 -10.85 -15.40
C ARG A 59 -14.05 -9.96 -16.17
N THR A 60 -13.75 -8.79 -15.62
CA THR A 60 -12.89 -7.76 -16.22
C THR A 60 -12.16 -7.00 -15.11
N ALA A 61 -11.15 -6.21 -15.46
CA ALA A 61 -10.46 -5.30 -14.54
C ALA A 61 -11.14 -3.93 -14.39
N THR A 62 -12.38 -3.78 -14.88
CA THR A 62 -13.09 -2.49 -14.90
C THR A 62 -13.37 -1.99 -13.48
N GLU A 63 -13.29 -0.67 -13.29
CA GLU A 63 -13.69 0.02 -12.07
C GLU A 63 -15.20 -0.11 -11.81
N GLY A 64 -15.63 0.04 -10.56
CA GLY A 64 -17.04 0.05 -10.18
C GLY A 64 -17.44 -1.07 -9.23
N VAL A 65 -18.75 -1.30 -9.10
CA VAL A 65 -19.37 -2.19 -8.12
C VAL A 65 -20.08 -3.36 -8.81
N ALA A 66 -19.90 -4.57 -8.28
CA ALA A 66 -20.58 -5.79 -8.69
C ALA A 66 -20.98 -6.60 -7.44
N GLY A 67 -22.21 -6.40 -6.96
CA GLY A 67 -22.66 -7.00 -5.69
C GLY A 67 -21.87 -6.42 -4.51
N GLN A 68 -21.23 -7.28 -3.71
CA GLN A 68 -20.33 -6.85 -2.62
C GLN A 68 -18.89 -6.59 -3.08
N PHE A 69 -18.58 -6.90 -4.34
CA PHE A 69 -17.25 -6.63 -4.90
C PHE A 69 -17.18 -5.25 -5.51
N TYR A 70 -16.03 -4.60 -5.37
CA TYR A 70 -15.79 -3.31 -6.00
C TYR A 70 -14.31 -3.09 -6.30
N ARG A 71 -14.05 -2.23 -7.29
CA ARG A 71 -12.71 -1.73 -7.63
C ARG A 71 -12.74 -0.21 -7.57
N LEU A 72 -11.93 0.34 -6.67
CA LEU A 72 -11.79 1.80 -6.51
C LEU A 72 -11.12 2.40 -7.77
N PRO A 73 -11.47 3.64 -8.14
CA PRO A 73 -10.82 4.32 -9.26
C PRO A 73 -9.31 4.39 -9.09
N GLY A 74 -8.54 4.08 -10.14
CA GLY A 74 -7.08 4.07 -10.09
C GLY A 74 -6.45 2.81 -9.44
N HIS A 75 -7.25 1.85 -8.98
CA HIS A 75 -6.77 0.59 -8.41
C HIS A 75 -6.62 -0.49 -9.48
N TYR A 76 -5.58 -0.35 -10.29
CA TYR A 76 -5.33 -1.18 -11.46
C TYR A 76 -5.00 -2.66 -11.14
N ARG A 77 -4.60 -2.97 -9.92
CA ARG A 77 -4.20 -4.33 -9.52
C ARG A 77 -4.94 -4.85 -8.29
N SER A 78 -6.06 -4.24 -7.91
CA SER A 78 -6.74 -4.54 -6.64
C SER A 78 -8.26 -4.60 -6.81
N LEU A 79 -8.85 -5.63 -6.24
CA LEU A 79 -10.30 -5.86 -6.14
C LEU A 79 -10.65 -6.03 -4.66
N CYS A 80 -11.76 -5.43 -4.23
CA CYS A 80 -12.23 -5.47 -2.86
C CYS A 80 -13.54 -6.25 -2.78
N CYS A 81 -13.78 -6.92 -1.65
CA CYS A 81 -15.07 -7.52 -1.27
C CYS A 81 -15.43 -7.02 0.11
N ALA A 82 -16.55 -6.30 0.25
CA ALA A 82 -17.06 -5.89 1.55
C ALA A 82 -17.61 -7.08 2.35
N ILE A 83 -17.41 -7.05 3.66
CA ILE A 83 -17.88 -8.01 4.65
C ILE A 83 -18.27 -7.22 5.93
N PRO A 84 -19.34 -7.56 6.66
CA PRO A 84 -20.41 -8.49 6.28
C PRO A 84 -21.27 -7.92 5.14
N ASP A 85 -22.33 -8.64 4.75
CA ASP A 85 -23.28 -8.20 3.71
C ASP A 85 -23.80 -6.80 4.00
N LEU A 86 -23.40 -5.81 3.20
CA LEU A 86 -23.94 -4.46 3.27
C LEU A 86 -25.15 -4.35 2.36
N ALA A 87 -26.25 -3.84 2.91
CA ALA A 87 -27.52 -3.69 2.19
C ALA A 87 -27.47 -2.55 1.16
N ASP A 88 -26.60 -1.57 1.38
CA ASP A 88 -26.46 -0.36 0.56
C ASP A 88 -25.15 -0.42 -0.26
N PRO A 89 -25.22 -0.56 -1.60
CA PRO A 89 -24.06 -0.50 -2.49
C PRO A 89 -23.27 0.80 -2.35
N ASP A 90 -23.92 1.91 -1.97
CA ASP A 90 -23.30 3.21 -1.76
C ASP A 90 -22.64 3.33 -0.38
N ARG A 91 -22.47 2.21 0.35
CA ARG A 91 -21.77 2.19 1.65
C ARG A 91 -20.80 1.04 1.77
N LEU A 92 -20.50 0.36 0.65
CA LEU A 92 -19.60 -0.82 0.62
C LEU A 92 -18.20 -0.55 1.19
N TRP A 93 -17.80 0.71 1.25
CA TRP A 93 -16.49 1.12 1.77
C TRP A 93 -16.42 1.27 3.29
N GLU A 94 -17.56 1.21 3.99
CA GLU A 94 -17.61 1.39 5.45
C GLU A 94 -17.38 0.10 6.24
N GLY A 95 -17.53 -1.06 5.61
CA GLY A 95 -17.36 -2.37 6.26
C GLY A 95 -15.95 -2.93 6.15
N ASP A 96 -15.72 -4.07 6.82
CA ASP A 96 -14.51 -4.87 6.64
C ASP A 96 -14.34 -5.26 5.17
N VAL A 97 -13.10 -5.44 4.73
CA VAL A 97 -12.81 -5.73 3.33
C VAL A 97 -11.82 -6.85 3.19
N ILE A 98 -12.15 -7.81 2.33
CA ILE A 98 -11.18 -8.74 1.76
C ILE A 98 -10.66 -8.15 0.46
N THR A 99 -9.37 -7.87 0.41
CA THR A 99 -8.67 -7.32 -0.75
C THR A 99 -7.96 -8.42 -1.51
N PHE A 100 -8.04 -8.39 -2.83
CA PHE A 100 -7.38 -9.29 -3.76
C PHE A 100 -6.49 -8.45 -4.66
N LYS A 101 -5.18 -8.66 -4.59
CA LYS A 101 -4.21 -7.90 -5.40
C LYS A 101 -3.47 -8.85 -6.35
N GLY A 102 -3.55 -8.59 -7.65
CA GLY A 102 -2.87 -9.37 -8.70
C GLY A 102 -3.73 -10.42 -9.41
N THR A 103 -5.06 -10.34 -9.34
CA THR A 103 -5.96 -11.28 -10.06
C THR A 103 -6.00 -11.04 -11.57
N GLU A 104 -5.49 -9.91 -12.05
CA GLU A 104 -5.59 -9.45 -13.43
C GLU A 104 -5.06 -10.46 -14.47
N PRO A 105 -3.91 -11.14 -14.28
CA PRO A 105 -3.41 -12.12 -15.24
C PRO A 105 -4.34 -13.33 -15.43
N LEU A 106 -5.31 -13.54 -14.54
CA LEU A 106 -6.30 -14.62 -14.62
C LEU A 106 -7.52 -14.23 -15.46
N LEU A 107 -7.73 -12.93 -15.71
CA LEU A 107 -8.87 -12.43 -16.47
C LEU A 107 -8.88 -12.96 -17.91
N ALA A 108 -10.07 -13.12 -18.47
CA ALA A 108 -10.22 -13.56 -19.86
C ALA A 108 -9.80 -12.47 -20.86
N ASP A 109 -10.01 -11.20 -20.49
CA ASP A 109 -9.72 -9.98 -21.27
C ASP A 109 -8.37 -9.35 -20.90
N PHE A 110 -7.45 -10.11 -20.28
CA PHE A 110 -6.18 -9.55 -19.81
C PHE A 110 -5.34 -8.89 -20.92
N ASP A 111 -5.40 -9.41 -22.15
CA ASP A 111 -4.65 -8.83 -23.29
C ASP A 111 -5.18 -7.44 -23.66
N ASP A 112 -6.51 -7.26 -23.69
CA ASP A 112 -7.16 -5.97 -23.91
C ASP A 112 -6.89 -5.01 -22.75
N TYR A 113 -6.90 -5.54 -21.53
CA TYR A 113 -6.55 -4.77 -20.34
C TYR A 113 -5.12 -4.22 -20.41
N LEU A 114 -4.15 -5.06 -20.82
CA LEU A 114 -2.77 -4.63 -20.99
C LEU A 114 -2.62 -3.60 -22.12
N ALA A 115 -3.35 -3.77 -23.24
CA ALA A 115 -3.38 -2.79 -24.32
C ALA A 115 -3.89 -1.42 -23.83
N TRP A 116 -4.93 -1.41 -22.99
CA TRP A 116 -5.41 -0.19 -22.35
C TRP A 116 -4.34 0.44 -21.43
N MET A 117 -3.63 -0.38 -20.63
CA MET A 117 -2.54 0.12 -19.77
C MET A 117 -1.42 0.82 -20.56
N MET A 118 -1.22 0.47 -21.83
CA MET A 118 -0.23 1.14 -22.70
C MET A 118 -0.63 2.54 -23.15
N THR A 119 -1.91 2.93 -22.95
CA THR A 119 -2.42 4.26 -23.33
C THR A 119 -2.88 5.08 -22.13
N ALA A 120 -3.33 4.43 -21.06
CA ALA A 120 -3.72 5.08 -19.82
C ALA A 120 -2.50 5.67 -19.09
N ARG A 121 -2.62 6.90 -18.57
CA ARG A 121 -1.54 7.58 -17.84
C ARG A 121 -1.41 7.07 -16.42
N PHE A 122 -0.18 6.89 -15.96
CA PHE A 122 0.09 6.65 -14.54
C PHE A 122 0.13 7.97 -13.76
N ARG A 123 -0.47 8.01 -12.56
CA ARG A 123 -0.51 9.21 -11.73
C ARG A 123 0.90 9.71 -11.41
N GLY A 124 1.16 11.00 -11.61
CA GLY A 124 2.46 11.61 -11.35
C GLY A 124 3.58 11.15 -12.29
N SER A 125 3.26 10.55 -13.45
CA SER A 125 4.24 10.10 -14.44
C SER A 125 3.83 10.51 -15.86
N ASP A 126 4.83 10.84 -16.68
CA ASP A 126 4.63 11.08 -18.12
C ASP A 126 4.50 9.77 -18.93
N LEU A 127 4.77 8.63 -18.30
CA LEU A 127 4.66 7.32 -18.92
C LEU A 127 3.24 6.74 -18.76
N PRO A 128 2.76 5.96 -19.76
CA PRO A 128 1.56 5.16 -19.57
C PRO A 128 1.80 4.08 -18.49
N ILE A 129 0.73 3.60 -17.87
CA ILE A 129 0.77 2.63 -16.77
C ILE A 129 1.62 1.40 -17.16
N GLY A 130 1.40 0.85 -18.35
CA GLY A 130 2.11 -0.31 -18.86
C GLY A 130 3.62 -0.12 -18.99
N LEU A 131 4.10 1.12 -19.16
CA LEU A 131 5.54 1.45 -19.22
C LEU A 131 6.10 1.96 -17.89
N HIS A 132 5.27 2.61 -17.06
CA HIS A 132 5.70 3.10 -15.76
C HIS A 132 6.19 1.96 -14.87
N PHE A 133 5.42 0.87 -14.79
CA PHE A 133 5.78 -0.30 -13.98
C PHE A 133 7.15 -0.90 -14.34
N PRO A 134 7.44 -1.28 -15.60
CA PRO A 134 8.73 -1.86 -15.96
C PRO A 134 9.88 -0.84 -15.94
N LEU A 135 9.64 0.42 -16.33
CA LEU A 135 10.73 1.39 -16.49
C LEU A 135 11.07 2.16 -15.22
N VAL A 136 10.12 2.37 -14.31
CA VAL A 136 10.30 3.16 -13.08
C VAL A 136 10.30 2.27 -11.84
N VAL A 137 9.30 1.39 -11.70
CA VAL A 137 9.10 0.57 -10.50
C VAL A 137 9.91 -0.74 -10.56
N ASN A 138 10.30 -1.17 -11.76
CA ASN A 138 11.00 -2.42 -12.04
C ASN A 138 10.18 -3.68 -11.65
N VAL A 139 8.87 -3.62 -11.96
CA VAL A 139 7.91 -4.72 -11.83
C VAL A 139 7.15 -4.88 -13.15
N PRO A 140 6.71 -6.09 -13.50
CA PRO A 140 5.92 -6.28 -14.69
C PRO A 140 4.50 -5.69 -14.48
N PRO A 141 3.88 -5.08 -15.51
CA PRO A 141 2.58 -4.43 -15.39
C PRO A 141 1.45 -5.45 -15.27
N GLY A 142 0.37 -5.08 -14.59
CA GLY A 142 -0.87 -5.87 -14.54
C GLY A 142 -0.75 -7.19 -13.77
N ALA A 143 0.34 -7.42 -13.03
CA ALA A 143 0.48 -8.55 -12.12
C ALA A 143 1.23 -8.17 -10.86
N VAL A 144 1.26 -9.07 -9.89
CA VAL A 144 2.16 -9.02 -8.74
C VAL A 144 3.13 -10.21 -8.86
N PRO A 145 4.45 -9.97 -9.00
CA PRO A 145 5.43 -11.04 -9.00
C PRO A 145 5.37 -11.88 -7.71
N LEU A 146 5.57 -13.19 -7.83
CA LEU A 146 5.43 -14.09 -6.68
C LEU A 146 6.40 -13.75 -5.53
N ASP A 147 7.62 -13.29 -5.86
CA ASP A 147 8.60 -12.81 -4.89
C ASP A 147 8.15 -11.53 -4.16
N GLU A 148 7.32 -10.72 -4.79
CA GLU A 148 6.71 -9.54 -4.18
C GLU A 148 5.59 -9.95 -3.23
N CYS A 149 4.72 -10.88 -3.64
CA CYS A 149 3.66 -11.41 -2.79
C CYS A 149 4.22 -11.94 -1.46
N ASP A 150 5.26 -12.78 -1.53
CA ASP A 150 5.88 -13.38 -0.35
C ASP A 150 6.50 -12.32 0.58
N ARG A 151 7.24 -11.36 0.02
CA ARG A 151 7.83 -10.26 0.81
C ARG A 151 6.79 -9.37 1.47
N GLU A 152 5.75 -8.97 0.72
CA GLU A 152 4.68 -8.09 1.21
C GLU A 152 3.96 -8.75 2.40
N GLN A 153 3.57 -10.02 2.25
CA GLN A 153 2.82 -10.75 3.29
C GLN A 153 3.69 -11.09 4.50
N ARG A 154 4.98 -11.44 4.30
CA ARG A 154 5.92 -11.63 5.43
C ARG A 154 6.15 -10.35 6.21
N MET A 155 6.30 -9.22 5.52
CA MET A 155 6.48 -7.92 6.18
C MET A 155 5.22 -7.53 6.94
N ALA A 156 4.05 -7.66 6.32
CA ALA A 156 2.77 -7.41 6.98
C ALA A 156 2.57 -8.31 8.20
N ALA A 157 2.89 -9.60 8.10
CA ALA A 157 2.80 -10.52 9.23
C ALA A 157 3.73 -10.11 10.38
N ALA A 158 4.99 -9.76 10.07
CA ALA A 158 5.95 -9.31 11.07
C ALA A 158 5.51 -8.02 11.77
N VAL A 159 4.90 -7.08 11.05
CA VAL A 159 4.31 -5.86 11.63
C VAL A 159 3.17 -6.22 12.57
N HIS A 160 2.19 -7.02 12.11
CA HIS A 160 1.01 -7.36 12.91
C HIS A 160 1.36 -8.21 14.13
N GLU A 161 2.26 -9.17 14.03
CA GLU A 161 2.72 -9.97 15.19
C GLU A 161 3.35 -9.09 16.26
N ARG A 162 4.22 -8.15 15.87
CA ARG A 162 4.83 -7.21 16.81
C ARG A 162 3.81 -6.20 17.36
N HIS A 163 2.90 -5.72 16.52
CA HIS A 163 1.86 -4.79 16.93
C HIS A 163 0.90 -5.43 17.94
N LEU A 164 0.46 -6.67 17.69
CA LEU A 164 -0.33 -7.46 18.64
C LEU A 164 0.42 -7.68 19.95
N SER A 165 1.71 -8.02 19.89
CA SER A 165 2.50 -8.27 21.09
C SER A 165 2.70 -7.03 21.97
N VAL A 166 2.78 -5.83 21.37
CA VAL A 166 3.08 -4.59 22.09
C VAL A 166 1.82 -3.81 22.45
N TYR A 167 0.84 -3.76 21.55
CA TYR A 167 -0.35 -2.93 21.66
C TYR A 167 -1.63 -3.72 21.90
N GLY A 168 -1.60 -5.05 21.78
CA GLY A 168 -2.78 -5.91 21.99
C GLY A 168 -3.83 -5.86 20.87
N GLU A 169 -3.55 -5.14 19.78
CA GLU A 169 -4.45 -4.95 18.65
C GLU A 169 -3.71 -5.09 17.31
N LEU A 170 -4.44 -5.28 16.21
CA LEU A 170 -3.89 -5.25 14.86
C LEU A 170 -3.57 -3.81 14.46
N ALA A 171 -2.60 -3.62 13.56
CA ALA A 171 -2.34 -2.30 12.98
C ALA A 171 -3.46 -1.93 11.98
N GLN A 172 -3.71 -0.63 11.77
CA GLN A 172 -4.60 -0.15 10.69
C GLN A 172 -3.87 -0.28 9.34
N ALA A 173 -3.72 -1.52 8.85
CA ALA A 173 -2.98 -1.87 7.65
C ALA A 173 -3.43 -3.26 7.15
N PRO A 174 -3.13 -3.68 5.89
CA PRO A 174 -3.50 -4.98 5.38
C PRO A 174 -2.99 -6.11 6.27
N VAL A 175 -3.90 -6.95 6.71
CA VAL A 175 -3.61 -8.17 7.47
C VAL A 175 -3.45 -9.32 6.47
N PRO A 176 -2.28 -9.98 6.44
CA PRO A 176 -2.00 -11.03 5.47
C PRO A 176 -2.92 -12.25 5.71
N LEU A 177 -3.57 -12.76 4.66
CA LEU A 177 -4.43 -13.94 4.74
C LEU A 177 -3.86 -15.11 3.95
N VAL A 178 -3.77 -14.98 2.62
CA VAL A 178 -3.24 -16.04 1.76
C VAL A 178 -2.44 -15.47 0.59
N ILE A 179 -1.52 -16.28 0.06
CA ILE A 179 -0.92 -16.06 -1.26
C ILE A 179 -1.30 -17.22 -2.15
N HIS A 180 -1.98 -16.91 -3.24
CA HIS A 180 -2.26 -17.84 -4.32
C HIS A 180 -1.21 -17.69 -5.42
N ARG A 181 -0.58 -18.79 -5.85
CA ARG A 181 0.32 -18.82 -7.00
C ARG A 181 -0.49 -19.05 -8.28
N CYS A 182 -0.31 -18.20 -9.28
CA CYS A 182 -0.88 -18.43 -10.60
C CYS A 182 -0.29 -19.69 -11.24
N SER A 183 -1.11 -20.46 -11.97
CA SER A 183 -0.63 -21.70 -12.59
C SER A 183 0.51 -21.43 -13.60
N PRO A 184 1.35 -22.43 -13.92
CA PRO A 184 2.35 -22.28 -14.97
C PRO A 184 1.75 -21.86 -16.32
N LYS A 185 0.54 -22.35 -16.63
CA LYS A 185 -0.20 -21.98 -17.84
C LYS A 185 -0.55 -20.48 -17.85
N ASP A 186 -1.05 -19.96 -16.75
CA ASP A 186 -1.42 -18.54 -16.64
C ASP A 186 -0.18 -17.63 -16.65
N THR A 187 0.91 -18.08 -16.04
CA THR A 187 2.20 -17.39 -16.09
C THR A 187 2.74 -17.31 -17.53
N ILE A 188 2.70 -18.40 -18.29
CA ILE A 188 3.11 -18.38 -19.70
C ILE A 188 2.22 -17.43 -20.51
N ARG A 189 0.90 -17.52 -20.35
CA ARG A 189 -0.07 -16.62 -21.02
C ARG A 189 0.23 -15.14 -20.71
N TYR A 190 0.54 -14.85 -19.45
CA TYR A 190 0.92 -13.51 -18.99
C TYR A 190 2.21 -13.02 -19.65
N VAL A 191 3.27 -13.81 -19.62
CA VAL A 191 4.57 -13.45 -20.24
C VAL A 191 4.42 -13.24 -21.74
N ASP A 192 3.64 -14.07 -22.42
CA ASP A 192 3.36 -13.91 -23.85
C ASP A 192 2.59 -12.62 -24.14
N ALA A 193 1.65 -12.22 -23.27
CA ALA A 193 0.96 -10.94 -23.38
C ALA A 193 1.92 -9.75 -23.19
N LEU A 194 2.79 -9.80 -22.18
CA LEU A 194 3.82 -8.78 -21.98
C LEU A 194 4.71 -8.63 -23.21
N ARG A 195 5.17 -9.75 -23.81
CA ARG A 195 6.02 -9.74 -24.99
C ARG A 195 5.34 -9.12 -26.22
N ARG A 196 4.01 -9.26 -26.35
CA ARG A 196 3.24 -8.65 -27.44
C ARG A 196 3.09 -7.14 -27.29
N HIS A 197 2.86 -6.67 -26.07
CA HIS A 197 2.44 -5.28 -25.81
C HIS A 197 3.58 -4.35 -25.40
N LEU A 198 4.61 -4.87 -24.72
CA LEU A 198 5.73 -4.06 -24.28
C LEU A 198 6.78 -3.87 -25.37
N PRO A 199 7.38 -2.67 -25.50
CA PRO A 199 8.61 -2.50 -26.24
C PRO A 199 9.71 -3.43 -25.69
N PRO A 200 10.62 -3.95 -26.54
CA PRO A 200 11.64 -4.92 -26.11
C PRO A 200 12.41 -4.48 -24.86
N GLN A 201 12.86 -3.22 -24.83
CA GLN A 201 13.62 -2.66 -23.70
C GLN A 201 12.85 -2.68 -22.37
N ALA A 202 11.53 -2.51 -22.41
CA ALA A 202 10.69 -2.56 -21.22
C ALA A 202 10.44 -4.02 -20.79
N PHE A 203 10.25 -4.92 -21.77
CA PHE A 203 10.10 -6.35 -21.51
C PHE A 203 11.36 -6.96 -20.90
N ASP A 204 12.54 -6.67 -21.46
CA ASP A 204 13.84 -7.18 -21.00
C ASP A 204 14.09 -6.89 -19.51
N ARG A 205 13.59 -5.75 -19.00
CA ARG A 205 13.73 -5.38 -17.58
C ARG A 205 12.93 -6.27 -16.64
N VAL A 206 11.84 -6.86 -17.12
CA VAL A 206 10.88 -7.55 -16.27
C VAL A 206 10.67 -9.02 -16.64
N GLU A 207 11.19 -9.49 -17.78
CA GLU A 207 11.00 -10.85 -18.29
C GLU A 207 11.39 -11.91 -17.25
N ALA A 208 12.58 -11.78 -16.66
CA ALA A 208 13.06 -12.75 -15.67
C ALA A 208 12.12 -12.86 -14.47
N ARG A 209 11.55 -11.72 -14.04
CA ARG A 209 10.68 -11.65 -12.88
C ARG A 209 9.25 -12.10 -13.20
N ALA A 210 8.75 -11.77 -14.39
CA ALA A 210 7.46 -12.27 -14.88
C ALA A 210 7.49 -13.79 -15.09
N SER A 211 8.59 -14.32 -15.65
CA SER A 211 8.78 -15.75 -15.90
C SER A 211 8.96 -16.58 -14.63
N ALA A 212 9.42 -15.96 -13.54
CA ALA A 212 9.52 -16.61 -12.22
C ALA A 212 8.13 -16.89 -11.58
N GLY A 213 7.06 -16.33 -12.14
CA GLY A 213 5.68 -16.53 -11.69
C GLY A 213 5.06 -15.29 -11.07
N CYS A 214 3.73 -15.27 -11.10
CA CYS A 214 2.91 -14.25 -10.47
C CYS A 214 2.04 -14.87 -9.38
N GLY A 215 1.55 -14.04 -8.47
CA GLY A 215 0.62 -14.45 -7.44
C GLY A 215 -0.48 -13.43 -7.19
N VAL A 216 -1.45 -13.87 -6.42
CA VAL A 216 -2.52 -13.04 -5.86
C VAL A 216 -2.31 -12.99 -4.36
N THR A 217 -2.11 -11.79 -3.82
CA THR A 217 -2.15 -11.57 -2.38
C THR A 217 -3.59 -11.31 -1.96
N VAL A 218 -4.03 -12.00 -0.93
CA VAL A 218 -5.32 -11.76 -0.29
C VAL A 218 -5.07 -11.25 1.12
N SER A 219 -5.71 -10.15 1.48
CA SER A 219 -5.53 -9.51 2.78
C SER A 219 -6.86 -9.01 3.32
N TYR A 220 -7.03 -9.08 4.64
CA TYR A 220 -8.12 -8.42 5.34
C TYR A 220 -7.72 -6.96 5.65
N TYR A 221 -8.67 -6.05 5.59
CA TYR A 221 -8.51 -4.67 6.04
C TYR A 221 -9.82 -4.24 6.73
N PRO A 222 -9.79 -3.59 7.92
CA PRO A 222 -11.02 -3.28 8.69
C PRO A 222 -12.04 -2.33 8.02
N THR A 223 -11.60 -1.56 7.05
CA THR A 223 -12.40 -0.62 6.24
C THR A 223 -11.88 -0.62 4.80
N ALA A 224 -12.56 0.05 3.86
CA ALA A 224 -11.96 0.22 2.53
C ALA A 224 -10.66 1.02 2.61
N PRO A 225 -9.55 0.54 2.00
CA PRO A 225 -8.28 1.26 1.97
C PRO A 225 -8.32 2.37 0.91
N ILE A 226 -9.19 3.36 1.11
CA ILE A 226 -9.31 4.55 0.26
C ILE A 226 -8.07 5.42 0.48
N ARG A 227 -7.23 5.56 -0.54
CA ARG A 227 -5.97 6.32 -0.43
C ARG A 227 -6.21 7.81 -0.62
N VAL A 228 -5.29 8.62 -0.11
CA VAL A 228 -5.32 10.09 -0.28
C VAL A 228 -5.38 10.49 -1.76
N ASP A 229 -4.64 9.80 -2.63
CA ASP A 229 -4.65 10.04 -4.08
C ASP A 229 -6.02 9.76 -4.73
N ASP A 230 -6.80 8.83 -4.19
CA ASP A 230 -8.09 8.41 -4.76
C ASP A 230 -9.22 9.35 -4.34
N LEU A 231 -9.04 10.05 -3.21
CA LEU A 231 -10.08 10.83 -2.55
C LEU A 231 -10.78 11.82 -3.48
N ARG A 232 -10.03 12.50 -4.37
CA ARG A 232 -10.64 13.48 -5.29
C ARG A 232 -11.49 12.80 -6.36
N VAL A 233 -11.01 11.68 -6.93
CA VAL A 233 -11.76 10.96 -7.97
C VAL A 233 -13.05 10.45 -7.34
N LEU A 234 -12.94 9.82 -6.18
CA LEU A 234 -14.08 9.31 -5.43
C LEU A 234 -15.04 10.41 -4.99
N ALA A 235 -14.56 11.53 -4.45
CA ALA A 235 -15.42 12.65 -4.06
C ALA A 235 -16.16 13.27 -5.25
N ALA A 236 -15.58 13.23 -6.46
CA ALA A 236 -16.22 13.71 -7.67
C ALA A 236 -17.25 12.73 -8.23
N THR A 237 -17.04 11.42 -8.07
CA THR A 237 -17.92 10.39 -8.63
C THR A 237 -18.94 9.82 -7.65
N THR A 238 -18.73 10.02 -6.35
CA THR A 238 -19.50 9.38 -5.28
C THR A 238 -19.87 10.41 -4.20
N PRO A 239 -21.07 11.02 -4.30
CA PRO A 239 -21.57 11.99 -3.33
C PRO A 239 -21.72 11.33 -1.95
N GLY A 240 -20.81 11.62 -1.02
CA GLY A 240 -20.82 11.04 0.34
C GLY A 240 -19.46 10.58 0.86
N ILE A 241 -18.48 10.30 -0.01
CA ILE A 241 -17.08 10.01 0.38
C ILE A 241 -16.31 11.29 0.78
N GLY A 242 -17.00 12.43 0.86
CA GLY A 242 -16.40 13.68 1.34
C GLY A 242 -15.94 13.55 2.79
N ILE A 243 -14.73 14.02 3.08
CA ILE A 243 -14.16 14.06 4.43
C ILE A 243 -14.32 15.49 4.96
N ALA A 244 -14.94 15.66 6.13
CA ALA A 244 -15.02 16.97 6.75
C ALA A 244 -13.65 17.39 7.32
N ALA A 245 -13.43 18.69 7.50
CA ALA A 245 -12.14 19.18 8.02
C ALA A 245 -11.80 18.62 9.41
N ALA A 246 -12.79 18.41 10.27
CA ALA A 246 -12.61 17.81 11.60
C ALA A 246 -12.13 16.35 11.50
N ASP A 247 -12.76 15.55 10.62
CA ASP A 247 -12.35 14.17 10.34
C ASP A 247 -10.91 14.13 9.80
N GLY A 248 -10.51 15.15 9.03
CA GLY A 248 -9.15 15.28 8.53
C GLY A 248 -8.09 15.44 9.62
N GLU A 249 -8.38 16.11 10.74
CA GLU A 249 -7.44 16.18 11.87
C GLU A 249 -7.25 14.81 12.54
N ASP A 250 -8.34 14.05 12.70
CA ASP A 250 -8.32 12.70 13.27
C ASP A 250 -7.55 11.72 12.38
N THR A 251 -7.75 11.78 11.05
CA THR A 251 -6.95 11.01 10.08
C THR A 251 -5.46 11.30 10.23
N ILE A 252 -5.06 12.57 10.32
CA ILE A 252 -3.65 12.94 10.46
C ILE A 252 -3.08 12.47 11.81
N ALA A 253 -3.84 12.59 12.89
CA ALA A 253 -3.43 12.08 14.19
C ALA A 253 -3.25 10.56 14.17
N ALA A 254 -4.14 9.83 13.49
CA ALA A 254 -4.04 8.39 13.31
C ALA A 254 -2.81 7.99 12.48
N TRP A 255 -2.47 8.69 11.39
CA TRP A 255 -1.22 8.45 10.66
C TRP A 255 0.01 8.71 11.52
N CYS A 256 0.04 9.80 12.30
CA CYS A 256 1.16 10.11 13.19
C CYS A 256 1.35 9.00 14.23
N ARG A 257 0.24 8.47 14.77
CA ARG A 257 0.23 7.32 15.68
C ARG A 257 0.77 6.06 15.03
N LEU A 258 0.23 5.63 13.90
CA LEU A 258 0.71 4.43 13.24
C LEU A 258 2.19 4.56 12.82
N PHE A 259 2.60 5.73 12.34
CA PHE A 259 4.01 6.03 12.04
C PHE A 259 4.91 5.86 13.28
N ALA A 260 4.55 6.47 14.40
CA ALA A 260 5.31 6.37 15.64
C ALA A 260 5.37 4.92 16.16
N ARG A 261 4.26 4.18 16.06
CA ARG A 261 4.20 2.76 16.41
C ARG A 261 5.12 1.93 15.52
N LEU A 262 5.14 2.14 14.21
CA LEU A 262 6.07 1.44 13.31
C LEU A 262 7.53 1.66 13.72
N LEU A 263 7.91 2.91 14.03
CA LEU A 263 9.25 3.23 14.52
C LEU A 263 9.56 2.52 15.85
N HIS A 264 8.62 2.51 16.79
CA HIS A 264 8.77 1.80 18.07
C HIS A 264 8.93 0.29 17.86
N LEU A 265 8.18 -0.30 16.93
CA LEU A 265 8.28 -1.72 16.56
C LEU A 265 9.54 -2.06 15.73
N GLY A 266 10.40 -1.06 15.46
CA GLY A 266 11.67 -1.23 14.77
C GLY A 266 11.54 -1.30 13.25
N PHE A 267 10.54 -0.65 12.67
CA PHE A 267 10.34 -0.53 11.23
C PHE A 267 10.42 0.92 10.78
N MET A 268 11.22 1.17 9.75
CA MET A 268 11.31 2.46 9.09
C MET A 268 10.29 2.53 7.94
N PRO A 269 9.37 3.52 7.94
CA PRO A 269 8.34 3.67 6.91
C PRO A 269 8.87 3.84 5.48
N PHE A 270 10.03 4.48 5.34
CA PHE A 270 10.68 4.74 4.06
C PHE A 270 12.20 4.82 4.20
N ALA A 271 12.92 4.42 3.16
CA ALA A 271 14.35 4.61 3.04
C ALA A 271 14.71 5.17 1.65
N PRO A 272 15.77 5.99 1.50
CA PRO A 272 16.05 6.66 0.23
C PRO A 272 16.29 5.71 -0.95
N TRP A 273 16.81 4.50 -0.71
CA TRP A 273 16.99 3.48 -1.75
C TRP A 273 15.68 2.87 -2.26
N ASN A 274 14.54 3.14 -1.60
CA ASN A 274 13.21 2.77 -2.07
C ASN A 274 12.60 3.83 -3.01
N LYS A 275 13.34 4.90 -3.34
CA LYS A 275 12.87 5.95 -4.25
C LYS A 275 12.36 5.36 -5.57
N GLY A 276 11.16 5.78 -5.99
CA GLY A 276 10.49 5.30 -7.20
C GLY A 276 9.62 4.07 -7.02
N ARG A 277 9.65 3.41 -5.84
CA ARG A 277 8.79 2.25 -5.53
C ARG A 277 7.61 2.57 -4.60
N GLY A 278 7.56 3.79 -4.07
CA GLY A 278 6.58 4.19 -3.06
C GLY A 278 7.01 3.86 -1.63
N SER A 279 6.12 4.14 -0.69
CA SER A 279 6.21 3.96 0.75
C SER A 279 4.82 3.78 1.34
N CYS A 280 4.70 3.08 2.46
CA CYS A 280 3.43 2.99 3.17
C CYS A 280 2.84 4.37 3.54
N VAL A 281 3.69 5.39 3.72
CA VAL A 281 3.30 6.75 4.10
C VAL A 281 3.15 7.73 2.93
N ASP A 282 3.28 7.27 1.67
CA ASP A 282 3.07 8.14 0.50
C ASP A 282 1.56 8.34 0.21
N PRO A 283 1.15 9.41 -0.52
CA PRO A 283 -0.27 9.71 -0.75
C PRO A 283 -1.03 8.60 -1.49
N GLY A 284 -0.31 7.80 -2.27
CA GLY A 284 -0.84 6.66 -3.00
C GLY A 284 -1.00 5.41 -2.15
N ASN A 285 -0.57 5.40 -0.89
CA ASN A 285 -0.69 4.26 0.03
C ASN A 285 -1.26 4.65 1.41
N ALA A 286 -1.23 5.91 1.81
CA ALA A 286 -1.86 6.38 3.04
C ALA A 286 -3.38 6.44 2.89
N CYS A 287 -4.10 5.80 3.80
CA CYS A 287 -5.55 5.67 3.76
C CYS A 287 -6.24 6.72 4.63
N ILE A 288 -7.42 7.18 4.20
CA ILE A 288 -8.17 8.25 4.87
C ILE A 288 -8.72 7.88 6.25
N ASP A 289 -8.72 6.59 6.58
CA ASP A 289 -9.04 6.05 7.90
C ASP A 289 -7.85 6.14 8.90
N GLY A 290 -6.71 6.70 8.46
CA GLY A 290 -5.49 6.78 9.26
C GLY A 290 -4.55 5.58 9.14
N GLY A 291 -4.86 4.62 8.25
CA GLY A 291 -4.03 3.45 7.99
C GLY A 291 -3.10 3.56 6.79
N PHE A 292 -2.42 2.45 6.47
CA PHE A 292 -1.53 2.32 5.30
C PHE A 292 -1.85 1.06 4.48
N ALA A 293 -2.04 1.19 3.17
CA ALA A 293 -2.49 0.12 2.27
C ALA A 293 -1.39 -0.80 1.73
N ASP A 294 -0.10 -0.47 1.88
CA ASP A 294 1.01 -1.27 1.39
C ASP A 294 2.18 -1.19 2.38
N LEU A 295 2.64 -2.35 2.87
CA LEU A 295 3.72 -2.47 3.85
C LEU A 295 5.01 -3.04 3.25
N LEU A 296 5.06 -3.36 1.96
CA LEU A 296 6.19 -4.03 1.31
C LEU A 296 7.50 -3.27 1.48
N MET A 297 7.43 -1.94 1.46
CA MET A 297 8.61 -1.07 1.43
C MET A 297 9.11 -0.67 2.83
N LEU A 298 8.55 -1.23 3.90
CA LEU A 298 9.08 -1.06 5.25
C LEU A 298 10.48 -1.66 5.36
N VAL A 299 11.34 -0.98 6.13
CA VAL A 299 12.72 -1.43 6.36
C VAL A 299 12.94 -1.71 7.85
N PRO A 300 13.25 -2.95 8.25
CA PRO A 300 13.61 -3.24 9.63
C PRO A 300 14.86 -2.45 10.06
N PHE A 301 14.86 -1.87 11.25
CA PHE A 301 15.97 -1.03 11.75
C PHE A 301 17.32 -1.75 11.72
N HIS A 302 17.33 -3.06 12.00
CA HIS A 302 18.55 -3.87 11.99
C HIS A 302 19.14 -4.11 10.59
N SER A 303 18.40 -3.79 9.53
CA SER A 303 18.87 -3.89 8.14
C SER A 303 19.44 -2.57 7.61
N ILE A 304 19.31 -1.48 8.38
CA ILE A 304 19.88 -0.18 8.02
C ILE A 304 21.38 -0.20 8.36
N PRO A 305 22.28 0.06 7.39
CA PRO A 305 23.71 -0.21 7.56
C PRO A 305 24.38 0.54 8.72
N ASP A 306 24.00 1.80 8.93
CA ASP A 306 24.62 2.68 9.92
C ASP A 306 23.67 3.82 10.36
N ASP A 307 24.13 4.60 11.33
CA ASP A 307 23.39 5.73 11.89
C ASP A 307 23.13 6.84 10.87
N ARG A 308 24.01 7.03 9.87
CA ARG A 308 23.82 8.04 8.83
C ARG A 308 22.62 7.67 7.96
N TRP A 309 22.59 6.43 7.48
CA TRP A 309 21.46 5.91 6.71
C TRP A 309 20.17 5.84 7.52
N PHE A 310 20.28 5.56 8.82
CA PHE A 310 19.14 5.62 9.73
C PHE A 310 18.53 7.02 9.78
N ARG A 311 19.37 8.05 10.03
CA ARG A 311 18.95 9.46 10.04
C ARG A 311 18.31 9.86 8.71
N LEU A 312 18.97 9.56 7.59
CA LEU A 312 18.46 9.90 6.26
C LEU A 312 17.10 9.23 5.98
N SER A 313 16.93 7.96 6.38
CA SER A 313 15.68 7.23 6.19
C SER A 313 14.55 7.78 7.07
N LEU A 314 14.85 8.16 8.30
CA LEU A 314 13.88 8.81 9.18
C LEU A 314 13.44 10.16 8.61
N LEU A 315 14.37 11.00 8.19
CA LEU A 315 14.07 12.30 7.59
C LEU A 315 13.26 12.15 6.29
N ALA A 316 13.61 11.18 5.46
CA ALA A 316 12.87 10.88 4.24
C ALA A 316 11.45 10.35 4.54
N SER A 317 11.29 9.53 5.58
CA SER A 317 9.99 9.03 6.04
C SER A 317 9.10 10.17 6.53
N VAL A 318 9.64 11.08 7.36
CA VAL A 318 8.92 12.26 7.84
C VAL A 318 8.56 13.20 6.69
N GLY A 319 9.49 13.41 5.75
CA GLY A 319 9.25 14.20 4.53
C GLY A 319 8.13 13.63 3.66
N MET A 320 8.05 12.30 3.54
CA MET A 320 6.97 11.62 2.81
C MET A 320 5.61 11.80 3.51
N LEU A 321 5.56 11.58 4.83
CA LEU A 321 4.33 11.81 5.61
C LEU A 321 3.88 13.27 5.52
N ARG A 322 4.82 14.23 5.55
CA ARG A 322 4.55 15.65 5.35
C ARG A 322 3.91 15.91 3.98
N HIS A 323 4.47 15.33 2.93
CA HIS A 323 3.93 15.43 1.58
C HIS A 323 2.50 14.87 1.51
N THR A 324 2.25 13.71 2.11
CA THR A 324 0.91 13.11 2.22
C THR A 324 -0.09 14.02 2.92
N ILE A 325 0.28 14.63 4.04
CA ILE A 325 -0.59 15.58 4.74
C ILE A 325 -0.88 16.80 3.87
N ALA A 326 0.11 17.32 3.13
CA ALA A 326 -0.10 18.46 2.24
C ALA A 326 -1.06 18.12 1.08
N VAL A 327 -0.89 16.95 0.45
CA VAL A 327 -1.79 16.47 -0.61
C VAL A 327 -3.20 16.24 -0.06
N PHE A 328 -3.33 15.62 1.11
CA PHE A 328 -4.60 15.41 1.77
C PHE A 328 -5.32 16.73 2.09
N ALA A 329 -4.62 17.70 2.68
CA ALA A 329 -5.17 19.02 2.98
C ALA A 329 -5.60 19.79 1.70
N ALA A 330 -4.87 19.63 0.60
CA ALA A 330 -5.26 20.19 -0.70
C ALA A 330 -6.55 19.54 -1.24
N SER A 331 -6.67 18.21 -1.12
CA SER A 331 -7.87 17.46 -1.50
C SER A 331 -9.09 17.89 -0.69
N LEU A 332 -8.95 18.14 0.61
CA LEU A 332 -10.04 18.67 1.46
C LEU A 332 -10.52 20.07 1.02
N ARG A 333 -9.67 20.85 0.34
CA ARG A 333 -10.00 22.20 -0.18
C ARG A 333 -10.46 22.18 -1.64
N GLY A 334 -10.53 21.02 -2.28
CA GLY A 334 -10.85 20.90 -3.71
C GLY A 334 -9.76 21.42 -4.66
N ALA A 335 -8.52 21.62 -4.17
CA ALA A 335 -7.39 22.08 -4.99
C ALA A 335 -6.76 20.90 -5.77
N PRO A 336 -6.19 21.12 -6.98
CA PRO A 336 -5.56 20.05 -7.75
C PRO A 336 -4.30 19.50 -7.04
N PRO A 337 -4.18 18.17 -6.81
CA PRO A 337 -3.12 17.58 -6.00
C PRO A 337 -1.77 17.42 -6.73
N THR A 338 -1.60 17.99 -7.92
CA THR A 338 -0.49 17.61 -8.81
C THR A 338 0.87 18.20 -8.42
N ARG A 339 0.90 19.16 -7.49
CA ARG A 339 2.15 19.64 -6.87
C ARG A 339 1.91 19.91 -5.40
N SER A 340 2.90 19.59 -4.56
CA SER A 340 2.95 20.15 -3.21
C SER A 340 2.84 21.67 -3.34
N ASP A 341 1.90 22.26 -2.63
CA ASP A 341 1.89 23.72 -2.48
C ASP A 341 3.15 24.07 -1.68
N PRO A 342 4.15 24.76 -2.27
CA PRO A 342 5.38 25.07 -1.56
C PRO A 342 5.14 25.97 -0.34
N LEU A 343 3.97 26.62 -0.24
CA LEU A 343 3.55 27.36 0.94
C LEU A 343 3.05 26.46 2.08
N LEU A 344 2.53 25.27 1.77
CA LEU A 344 2.08 24.30 2.78
C LEU A 344 3.24 23.49 3.36
N GLU A 345 4.36 23.40 2.67
CA GLU A 345 5.47 22.54 3.09
C GLU A 345 6.18 23.00 4.39
N PRO A 346 6.45 24.30 4.62
CA PRO A 346 6.93 24.77 5.92
C PRO A 346 5.87 24.65 7.03
N LEU A 347 4.59 24.90 6.71
CA LEU A 347 3.49 24.85 7.68
C LEU A 347 3.22 23.44 8.17
N THR A 348 3.26 22.46 7.26
CA THR A 348 3.12 21.04 7.60
C THR A 348 4.28 20.55 8.46
N GLN A 349 5.49 21.09 8.32
CA GLN A 349 6.60 20.78 9.22
C GLN A 349 6.34 21.28 10.65
N ILE A 350 5.92 22.55 10.81
CA ILE A 350 5.58 23.13 12.12
C ILE A 350 4.42 22.36 12.77
N PHE A 351 3.46 21.91 11.97
CA PHE A 351 2.31 21.16 12.45
C PHE A 351 2.67 19.71 12.84
N LEU A 352 3.48 19.02 12.03
CA LEU A 352 3.75 17.59 12.15
C LEU A 352 4.79 17.28 13.23
N GLN A 353 5.87 18.06 13.30
CA GLN A 353 7.01 17.74 14.17
C GLN A 353 6.60 17.62 15.66
N PRO A 354 5.85 18.57 16.26
CA PRO A 354 5.43 18.44 17.66
C PRO A 354 4.49 17.26 17.90
N ARG A 355 3.62 16.96 16.93
CA ARG A 355 2.67 15.83 17.03
C ARG A 355 3.39 14.49 16.98
N LEU A 356 4.31 14.35 16.04
CA LEU A 356 5.10 13.13 15.89
C LEU A 356 6.00 12.90 17.12
N LEU A 357 6.64 13.95 17.64
CA LEU A 357 7.39 13.89 18.91
C LEU A 357 6.53 13.37 20.05
N LYS A 358 5.41 14.06 20.30
CA LYS A 358 4.46 13.69 21.35
C LYS A 358 4.01 12.24 21.21
N GLN A 359 3.78 11.78 19.98
CA GLN A 359 3.33 10.42 19.73
C GLN A 359 4.43 9.39 19.95
N ILE A 360 5.66 9.65 19.53
CA ILE A 360 6.82 8.79 19.83
C ILE A 360 6.99 8.65 21.35
N GLU A 361 6.87 9.75 22.09
CA GLU A 361 6.93 9.74 23.56
C GLU A 361 5.77 8.96 24.19
N THR A 362 4.55 9.17 23.69
CA THR A 362 3.34 8.51 24.21
C THR A 362 3.32 7.00 23.94
N GLU A 363 3.78 6.58 22.75
CA GLU A 363 3.81 5.17 22.35
C GLU A 363 4.98 4.40 22.97
N THR A 364 5.95 5.10 23.56
CA THR A 364 7.05 4.47 24.29
C THR A 364 6.58 4.09 25.70
N PRO A 365 6.71 2.82 26.13
CA PRO A 365 6.31 2.40 27.47
C PRO A 365 7.02 3.22 28.57
N PRO A 366 6.37 3.53 29.72
CA PRO A 366 6.97 4.34 30.78
C PRO A 366 8.32 3.84 31.32
N ASN A 367 8.58 2.53 31.18
CA ASN A 367 9.80 1.86 31.63
C ASN A 367 10.83 1.65 30.51
N GLN A 368 10.56 2.14 29.30
CA GLN A 368 11.46 2.06 28.16
C GLN A 368 11.87 3.46 27.71
N ARG A 369 13.02 3.56 27.05
CA ARG A 369 13.42 4.79 26.36
C ARG A 369 13.22 4.57 24.86
N PRO A 370 12.76 5.59 24.11
CA PRO A 370 12.74 5.50 22.66
C PRO A 370 14.16 5.26 22.16
N ASP A 371 14.31 4.58 21.01
CA ASP A 371 15.62 4.37 20.40
C ASP A 371 16.40 5.69 20.35
N ALA A 372 17.61 5.70 20.93
CA ALA A 372 18.40 6.91 21.09
C ALA A 372 18.67 7.61 19.75
N ARG A 373 18.71 6.85 18.65
CA ARG A 373 18.86 7.38 17.29
C ARG A 373 17.64 8.20 16.89
N LEU A 374 16.41 7.73 17.19
CA LEU A 374 15.19 8.50 16.97
C LEU A 374 15.26 9.83 17.73
N LEU A 375 15.52 9.79 19.04
CA LEU A 375 15.61 11.00 19.86
C LEU A 375 16.69 11.97 19.37
N SER A 376 17.83 11.46 18.91
CA SER A 376 18.92 12.30 18.38
C SER A 376 18.54 13.01 17.07
N CYS A 377 17.58 12.48 16.31
CA CYS A 377 17.09 13.10 15.08
C CYS A 377 16.00 14.11 15.36
N VAL A 378 15.11 13.84 16.32
CA VAL A 378 13.97 14.73 16.59
C VAL A 378 14.32 15.86 17.57
N LYS A 379 15.44 15.72 18.31
CA LYS A 379 16.13 16.81 19.04
C LYS A 379 17.01 17.70 18.16
N LEU A 380 16.97 17.55 16.82
CA LEU A 380 17.56 18.55 15.93
C LEU A 380 16.69 19.81 15.98
N ASP A 381 17.00 20.65 16.96
CA ASP A 381 16.48 21.99 17.07
C ASP A 381 16.88 22.78 15.82
N THR A 382 15.86 23.32 15.15
CA THR A 382 15.87 24.20 13.96
C THR A 382 16.09 23.57 12.58
N LEU A 383 15.33 24.09 11.61
CA LEU A 383 15.45 23.83 10.17
C LEU A 383 16.89 23.97 9.66
N ASP A 384 17.68 24.85 10.28
CA ASP A 384 19.10 25.08 9.96
C ASP A 384 19.99 23.88 10.29
N ALA A 385 19.77 23.17 11.40
CA ALA A 385 20.55 21.96 11.73
C ALA A 385 20.28 20.82 10.74
N LEU A 386 19.03 20.75 10.24
CA LEU A 386 18.57 19.80 9.24
C LEU A 386 19.14 20.10 7.84
N LEU A 387 19.13 21.37 7.44
CA LEU A 387 19.77 21.85 6.21
C LEU A 387 21.29 21.69 6.25
N THR A 388 21.92 21.94 7.40
CA THR A 388 23.36 21.74 7.63
C THR A 388 23.74 20.26 7.55
N ALA A 389 22.96 19.37 8.15
CA ALA A 389 23.20 17.92 8.07
C ALA A 389 23.01 17.36 6.64
N ALA A 390 22.05 17.89 5.88
CA ALA A 390 21.80 17.47 4.50
C ALA A 390 22.84 18.02 3.49
N THR A 391 23.42 19.19 3.77
CA THR A 391 24.43 19.84 2.91
C THR A 391 25.87 19.45 3.26
N ALA A 392 26.14 19.01 4.48
CA ALA A 392 27.47 18.57 4.91
C ALA A 392 27.94 17.26 4.25
N ASP A 393 27.03 16.48 3.65
CA ASP A 393 27.33 15.10 3.25
C ASP A 393 26.71 14.69 1.89
N ALA A 394 26.17 15.63 1.11
CA ALA A 394 25.82 15.35 -0.27
C ALA A 394 27.13 15.14 -1.06
N PRO A 395 27.35 13.97 -1.72
CA PRO A 395 28.49 13.81 -2.61
C PRO A 395 28.38 14.88 -3.70
N ARG A 396 29.34 15.82 -3.72
CA ARG A 396 29.37 16.93 -4.68
C ARG A 396 29.58 16.46 -6.13
N ASP A 397 29.89 15.18 -6.32
CA ASP A 397 30.10 14.56 -7.63
C ASP A 397 29.15 13.35 -7.81
N GLY A 398 27.86 13.63 -7.99
CA GLY A 398 26.93 12.70 -8.63
C GLY A 398 26.91 12.94 -10.15
N PRO A 399 26.79 11.90 -11.00
CA PRO A 399 26.94 11.98 -12.47
C PRO A 399 25.86 12.80 -13.21
N TYR A 400 25.09 13.63 -12.52
CA TYR A 400 24.01 14.46 -13.09
C TYR A 400 24.21 15.97 -12.88
N ALA A 401 25.40 16.42 -12.41
CA ALA A 401 25.69 17.84 -12.16
C ALA A 401 26.26 18.62 -13.38
N GLN A 402 26.21 18.09 -14.60
CA GLN A 402 26.59 18.84 -15.80
C GLN A 402 25.40 18.98 -16.75
N GLY A 403 24.84 20.19 -16.79
CA GLY A 403 23.74 20.51 -17.70
C GLY A 403 23.08 21.87 -17.45
N ALA A 404 23.84 22.90 -17.08
CA ALA A 404 23.37 24.28 -17.11
C ALA A 404 24.56 25.21 -17.34
N GLY A 405 24.87 25.43 -18.61
CA GLY A 405 25.96 26.27 -19.07
C GLY A 405 25.85 26.44 -20.58
N SER A 406 24.87 27.24 -21.00
CA SER A 406 24.85 27.95 -22.28
C SER A 406 25.12 29.41 -22.00
#